data_AF-A0A1B1BFN7-F1
#
_entry.id   AF-A0A1B1BFN7-F1
#
_cell.length_a   1.000
_cell.length_b   1.000
_cell.length_c   1.000
_cell.angle_alpha   90.00
_cell.angle_beta   90.00
_cell.angle_gamma   90.00
#
_symmetry.space_group_name_H-M   'P 1'
#
loop_
_entity.id
_entity.type
_entity.pdbx_description
1 polymer ?
#
loop_
_entity_poly.entity_id
_entity_poly.type
_entity_poly.pdbx_seq_one_letter_code
_entity_poly.pdbx_strand_id
1 'polypeptide(L)'
;MRIATPAEGRVTQTRKIRDPHVQFRPFGRKRSRDTIEFNGRCARERNGRTVTERVYSSGVAGRLAALVGGVIAVPLAAVAIPLIVLQQMLNIRNSQVLIAVCVSILVIGGLWVLLHVFVTGPIRFETDAQSVRLRRGLRITNEWQRASTEFASLVTRQSTNGIPSGSTRTIYATTAHERVEVPARWFGTARFNDLMADLAPLSAEAPSMTLGERSHTFELDPSASRLQGTRRSVVIVVLAGFLLSLGAVAFFLVTDPFADPVALVFVAAVGILVALVVLIVVAVGRRRAAGIPRSISVTTSTLQVGDQVLYYSQLASIELTPPSYSGRTRRLTVVENGGTRTSYSLGPGASVVGVPVFEDYADFVDMLGRVAPAGVVRFDLR
;
A
#
# COMPACT_ATOMS: atom_id res chain seq x y z
N MET A 1 -78.50 4.57 23.66
CA MET A 1 -78.18 5.97 23.31
C MET A 1 -77.68 5.97 21.87
N ARG A 2 -78.52 6.39 20.92
CA ARG A 2 -78.17 6.56 19.50
C ARG A 2 -77.56 7.96 19.31
N ILE A 3 -77.01 8.18 18.11
CA ILE A 3 -76.41 9.39 17.50
C ILE A 3 -74.90 9.14 17.33
N ALA A 4 -74.21 9.40 16.23
CA ALA A 4 -74.48 9.57 14.80
C ALA A 4 -73.08 9.75 14.18
N THR A 5 -72.86 9.21 12.99
CA THR A 5 -71.83 9.59 11.99
C THR A 5 -71.93 11.11 11.66
N PRO A 6 -71.02 11.81 10.91
CA PRO A 6 -70.19 11.31 9.79
C PRO A 6 -68.82 12.03 9.47
N ALA A 7 -68.15 11.46 8.46
CA ALA A 7 -67.53 12.07 7.26
C ALA A 7 -66.32 13.04 7.29
N GLU A 8 -65.30 12.60 6.55
CA GLU A 8 -64.59 13.25 5.43
C GLU A 8 -64.07 14.70 5.52
N GLY A 9 -62.80 14.86 5.10
CA GLY A 9 -62.25 16.15 4.73
C GLY A 9 -60.77 16.08 4.34
N ARG A 10 -60.43 15.40 3.23
CA ARG A 10 -59.07 15.41 2.67
C ARG A 10 -58.97 16.57 1.68
N VAL A 11 -58.44 17.70 2.14
CA VAL A 11 -58.19 18.88 1.29
C VAL A 11 -56.77 18.81 0.72
N THR A 12 -56.72 18.67 -0.59
CA THR A 12 -55.56 18.89 -1.45
C THR A 12 -55.26 20.40 -1.48
N GLN A 13 -54.06 20.84 -1.08
CA GLN A 13 -53.59 22.19 -1.36
C GLN A 13 -52.33 22.17 -2.21
N THR A 14 -52.57 22.46 -3.49
CA THR A 14 -51.59 22.85 -4.51
C THR A 14 -51.17 24.30 -4.21
N ARG A 15 -49.91 24.54 -3.81
CA ARG A 15 -49.37 25.92 -3.75
C ARG A 15 -48.25 26.09 -4.76
N LYS A 16 -48.63 26.72 -5.87
CA LYS A 16 -47.75 27.24 -6.93
C LYS A 16 -47.27 28.62 -6.47
N ILE A 17 -46.00 28.75 -6.09
CA ILE A 17 -45.36 30.06 -5.92
C ILE A 17 -44.34 30.19 -7.04
N ARG A 18 -44.64 31.15 -7.92
CA ARG A 18 -43.75 31.71 -8.93
C ARG A 18 -43.13 32.91 -8.26
N ASP A 19 -41.80 33.01 -8.24
CA ASP A 19 -41.16 34.31 -8.33
C ASP A 19 -39.83 34.24 -9.08
N PRO A 20 -39.52 35.26 -9.90
CA PRO A 20 -38.39 35.25 -10.82
C PRO A 20 -37.25 36.11 -10.29
N HIS A 21 -36.08 35.52 -10.02
CA HIS A 21 -34.84 36.29 -10.04
C HIS A 21 -33.70 35.44 -10.57
N VAL A 22 -33.50 35.57 -11.89
CA VAL A 22 -32.30 35.14 -12.59
C VAL A 22 -31.20 36.13 -12.24
N GLN A 23 -30.40 35.82 -11.23
CA GLN A 23 -29.07 36.42 -11.06
C GLN A 23 -28.04 35.46 -11.66
N PHE A 24 -27.49 35.87 -12.81
CA PHE A 24 -26.31 35.28 -13.43
C PHE A 24 -25.14 35.35 -12.44
N ARG A 25 -24.76 34.21 -11.87
CA ARG A 25 -23.46 34.06 -11.20
C ARG A 25 -22.38 33.79 -12.25
N PRO A 26 -21.25 34.51 -12.23
CA PRO A 26 -20.17 34.29 -13.16
C PRO A 26 -19.57 32.90 -12.94
N PHE A 27 -19.17 32.27 -14.04
CA PHE A 27 -18.43 31.02 -14.13
C PHE A 27 -17.21 31.04 -13.19
N GLY A 28 -17.41 30.55 -11.97
CA GLY A 28 -16.31 30.16 -11.09
C GLY A 28 -15.57 29.00 -11.74
N ARG A 29 -14.37 29.28 -12.25
CA ARG A 29 -13.38 28.26 -12.63
C ARG A 29 -13.45 27.12 -11.62
N LYS A 30 -13.80 25.91 -12.08
CA LYS A 30 -13.50 24.68 -11.34
C LYS A 30 -11.99 24.67 -11.12
N ARG A 31 -11.54 25.18 -9.97
CA ARG A 31 -10.21 24.85 -9.47
C ARG A 31 -10.23 23.34 -9.30
N SER A 32 -9.50 22.67 -10.18
CA SER A 32 -9.02 21.32 -9.96
C SER A 32 -8.61 21.23 -8.50
N ARG A 33 -9.32 20.41 -7.72
CA ARG A 33 -8.87 20.05 -6.38
C ARG A 33 -7.68 19.13 -6.62
N ASP A 34 -6.52 19.74 -6.77
CA ASP A 34 -5.26 19.04 -6.91
C ASP A 34 -5.05 18.27 -5.61
N THR A 35 -5.35 16.97 -5.68
CA THR A 35 -5.05 16.03 -4.62
C THR A 35 -3.56 15.78 -4.74
N ILE A 36 -2.76 16.51 -3.97
CA ILE A 36 -1.32 16.31 -3.90
C ILE A 36 -1.09 15.05 -3.06
N GLU A 37 -0.98 13.90 -3.71
CA GLU A 37 -0.57 12.64 -3.07
C GLU A 37 0.90 12.73 -2.65
N PHE A 38 1.16 12.86 -1.34
CA PHE A 38 2.50 12.88 -0.78
C PHE A 38 2.64 11.79 0.30
N ASN A 39 3.65 10.92 0.17
CA ASN A 39 4.16 10.05 1.25
C ASN A 39 3.13 9.22 2.07
N GLY A 40 2.03 8.76 1.47
CA GLY A 40 1.04 7.97 2.20
C GLY A 40 0.31 8.74 3.32
N ARG A 41 0.50 10.06 3.38
CA ARG A 41 -0.34 11.02 4.09
C ARG A 41 -1.04 11.87 3.05
N CYS A 42 -2.32 11.62 2.80
CA CYS A 42 -3.11 12.55 2.00
C CYS A 42 -3.39 13.77 2.89
N ALA A 43 -2.54 14.79 2.82
CA ALA A 43 -2.84 16.10 3.40
C ALA A 43 -3.98 16.71 2.58
N ARG A 44 -5.22 16.36 2.93
CA ARG A 44 -6.40 16.92 2.30
C ARG A 44 -6.73 18.21 3.02
N GLU A 45 -6.44 19.35 2.39
CA GLU A 45 -6.86 20.65 2.90
C GLU A 45 -8.39 20.71 2.91
N ARG A 46 -8.98 20.45 4.07
CA ARG A 46 -10.43 20.49 4.29
C ARG A 46 -10.67 21.68 5.21
N ASN A 47 -11.21 22.77 4.66
CA ASN A 47 -11.51 24.00 5.38
C ASN A 47 -10.27 24.64 6.07
N GLY A 48 -9.12 24.68 5.41
CA GLY A 48 -7.93 25.38 5.90
C GLY A 48 -7.22 24.73 7.11
N ARG A 49 -7.59 23.51 7.50
CA ARG A 49 -6.84 22.71 8.49
C ARG A 49 -6.14 21.53 7.80
N THR A 50 -4.84 21.40 8.06
CA THR A 50 -4.01 20.26 7.67
C THR A 50 -4.32 19.08 8.60
N VAL A 51 -5.22 18.19 8.15
CA VAL A 51 -5.49 16.94 8.86
C VAL A 51 -4.44 15.91 8.44
N THR A 52 -3.65 15.42 9.40
CA THR A 52 -2.64 14.38 9.16
C THR A 52 -3.30 13.01 9.15
N GLU A 53 -3.86 12.64 8.00
CA GLU A 53 -4.36 11.28 7.75
C GLU A 53 -3.18 10.30 7.61
N ARG A 54 -3.14 9.25 8.44
CA ARG A 54 -2.14 8.17 8.34
C ARG A 54 -2.79 6.96 7.68
N VAL A 55 -2.10 6.37 6.69
CA VAL A 55 -2.64 5.24 5.92
C VAL A 55 -1.79 3.98 6.12
N TYR A 56 -2.35 3.00 6.81
CA TYR A 56 -1.78 1.67 6.98
C TYR A 56 -2.37 0.73 5.95
N SER A 57 -1.56 0.32 4.98
CA SER A 57 -1.96 -0.65 3.97
C SER A 57 -1.24 -1.98 4.17
N SER A 58 -1.93 -3.06 3.83
CA SER A 58 -1.30 -4.36 3.81
C SER A 58 -0.14 -4.43 2.81
N GLY A 59 0.89 -5.20 3.17
CA GLY A 59 2.14 -5.28 2.43
C GLY A 59 1.93 -5.73 0.98
N VAL A 60 2.75 -5.22 0.06
CA VAL A 60 2.68 -5.58 -1.36
C VAL A 60 3.10 -7.03 -1.61
N ALA A 61 3.92 -7.60 -0.71
CA ALA A 61 4.46 -8.95 -0.85
C ALA A 61 3.38 -10.03 -0.97
N GLY A 62 2.33 -10.00 -0.13
CA GLY A 62 1.25 -10.98 -0.20
C GLY A 62 0.45 -10.90 -1.50
N ARG A 63 0.28 -9.69 -2.04
CA ARG A 63 -0.39 -9.48 -3.34
C ARG A 63 0.46 -9.99 -4.49
N LEU A 64 1.77 -9.73 -4.42
CA LEU A 64 2.72 -10.22 -5.40
C LEU A 64 2.75 -11.74 -5.39
N ALA A 65 2.78 -12.37 -4.22
CA ALA A 65 2.74 -13.83 -4.09
C ALA A 65 1.45 -14.42 -4.66
N ALA A 66 0.28 -13.86 -4.32
CA ALA A 66 -1.00 -14.31 -4.88
C ALA A 66 -1.07 -14.13 -6.41
N LEU A 67 -0.52 -13.02 -6.92
CA LEU A 67 -0.50 -12.73 -8.34
C LEU A 67 0.45 -13.66 -9.09
N VAL A 68 1.66 -13.89 -8.57
CA VAL A 68 2.63 -14.84 -9.13
C VAL A 68 2.06 -16.26 -9.09
N GLY A 69 1.47 -16.67 -7.97
CA GLY A 69 0.80 -17.96 -7.84
C GLY A 69 -0.32 -18.12 -8.87
N GLY A 70 -1.15 -17.09 -9.07
CA GLY A 70 -2.19 -17.08 -10.10
C GLY A 70 -1.64 -17.14 -11.52
N VAL A 71 -0.58 -16.38 -11.82
CA VAL A 71 0.08 -16.37 -13.15
C VAL A 71 0.68 -17.73 -13.50
N ILE A 72 1.08 -18.53 -12.51
CA ILE A 72 1.59 -19.90 -12.75
C ILE A 72 0.44 -20.91 -12.77
N ALA A 73 -0.45 -20.86 -11.79
CA ALA A 73 -1.50 -21.86 -11.61
C ALA A 73 -2.56 -21.81 -12.71
N VAL A 74 -2.94 -20.62 -13.19
CA VAL A 74 -4.01 -20.47 -14.19
C VAL A 74 -3.61 -21.07 -15.55
N PRO A 75 -2.42 -20.77 -16.13
CA PRO A 75 -1.98 -21.43 -17.35
C PRO A 75 -1.80 -22.93 -17.19
N LEU A 76 -1.25 -23.38 -16.06
CA LEU A 76 -1.09 -24.81 -15.78
C LEU A 76 -2.46 -25.51 -15.77
N ALA A 77 -3.45 -24.94 -15.09
CA ALA A 77 -4.81 -25.46 -15.05
C ALA A 77 -5.48 -25.43 -16.43
N ALA A 78 -5.27 -24.35 -17.20
CA ALA A 78 -5.83 -24.22 -18.54
C ALA A 78 -5.32 -25.29 -19.52
N VAL A 79 -4.12 -25.84 -19.31
CA VAL A 79 -3.57 -26.94 -20.11
C VAL A 79 -3.92 -28.30 -19.52
N ALA A 80 -3.72 -28.48 -18.21
CA ALA A 80 -3.90 -29.77 -17.54
C ALA A 80 -5.36 -30.23 -17.53
N ILE A 81 -6.32 -29.32 -17.27
CA ILE A 81 -7.74 -29.69 -17.18
C ILE A 81 -8.25 -30.21 -18.54
N PRO A 82 -8.04 -29.53 -19.68
CA PRO A 82 -8.54 -30.04 -20.95
C PRO A 82 -7.86 -31.32 -21.41
N LEU A 83 -6.55 -31.46 -21.22
CA LEU A 83 -5.83 -32.68 -21.63
C LEU A 83 -6.17 -33.89 -20.75
N ILE A 84 -6.26 -33.72 -19.44
CA ILE A 84 -6.50 -34.85 -18.53
C ILE A 84 -8.00 -35.14 -18.43
N VAL A 85 -8.85 -34.12 -18.25
CA VAL A 85 -10.27 -34.33 -17.99
C VAL A 85 -11.06 -34.49 -19.29
N LEU A 86 -10.95 -33.54 -20.24
CA LEU A 86 -11.78 -33.59 -21.45
C LEU A 86 -11.32 -34.66 -22.44
N GLN A 87 -10.01 -34.81 -22.65
CA GLN A 87 -9.50 -35.77 -23.63
C GLN A 87 -9.53 -37.21 -23.11
N GLN A 88 -9.12 -37.47 -21.86
CA GLN A 88 -9.06 -38.84 -21.33
C GLN A 88 -10.39 -39.32 -20.74
N MET A 89 -11.10 -38.48 -19.97
CA MET A 89 -12.33 -38.94 -19.30
C MET A 89 -13.58 -38.81 -20.18
N LEU A 90 -13.68 -37.74 -20.97
CA LEU A 90 -14.87 -37.45 -21.79
C LEU A 90 -14.70 -37.85 -23.27
N ASN A 91 -13.52 -38.32 -23.66
CA ASN A 91 -13.16 -38.70 -25.05
C ASN A 91 -13.48 -37.60 -26.08
N ILE A 92 -13.40 -36.33 -25.69
CA ILE A 92 -13.61 -35.20 -26.59
C ILE A 92 -12.31 -34.99 -27.36
N ARG A 93 -12.32 -35.36 -28.64
CA ARG A 93 -11.17 -35.21 -29.56
C ARG A 93 -11.25 -34.00 -30.47
N ASN A 94 -12.37 -33.26 -30.44
CA ASN A 94 -12.50 -32.05 -31.22
C ASN A 94 -11.57 -30.98 -30.66
N SER A 95 -10.53 -30.64 -31.43
CA SER A 95 -9.55 -29.63 -31.06
C SER A 95 -10.22 -28.31 -30.73
N GLN A 96 -11.18 -27.85 -31.52
CA GLN A 96 -11.89 -26.57 -31.34
C GLN A 96 -12.54 -26.46 -29.96
N VAL A 97 -13.12 -27.55 -29.46
CA VAL A 97 -13.75 -27.60 -28.13
C VAL A 97 -12.69 -27.51 -27.04
N LEU A 98 -11.59 -28.25 -27.16
CA LEU A 98 -10.48 -28.21 -26.19
C LEU A 98 -9.88 -26.79 -26.09
N ILE A 99 -9.70 -26.13 -27.24
CA ILE A 99 -9.18 -24.76 -27.33
C ILE A 99 -10.13 -23.78 -26.65
N ALA A 100 -11.41 -23.85 -26.97
CA ALA A 100 -12.42 -22.98 -26.36
C ALA A 100 -12.42 -23.10 -24.83
N VAL A 101 -12.25 -24.33 -24.31
CA VAL A 101 -12.14 -24.57 -22.86
C VAL A 101 -10.84 -24.01 -22.29
N CYS A 102 -9.68 -24.24 -22.92
CA CYS A 102 -8.40 -23.66 -22.50
C CYS A 102 -8.48 -22.13 -22.36
N VAL A 103 -8.98 -21.46 -23.41
CA VAL A 103 -9.13 -20.00 -23.44
C VAL A 103 -10.12 -19.54 -22.36
N SER A 104 -11.23 -20.26 -22.18
CA SER A 104 -12.20 -19.94 -21.13
C SER A 104 -11.58 -20.02 -19.74
N ILE A 105 -10.78 -21.05 -19.44
CA ILE A 105 -10.08 -21.19 -18.15
C ILE A 105 -9.07 -20.06 -17.96
N LEU A 106 -8.30 -19.70 -18.99
CA LEU A 106 -7.35 -18.58 -18.92
C LEU A 106 -8.06 -17.26 -18.61
N VAL A 107 -9.14 -16.95 -19.34
CA VAL A 107 -9.88 -15.70 -19.17
C VAL A 107 -10.56 -15.64 -17.81
N ILE A 108 -11.30 -16.70 -17.43
CA ILE A 108 -12.02 -16.76 -16.16
C ILE A 108 -11.04 -16.79 -14.98
N GLY A 109 -10.01 -17.62 -15.04
CA GLY A 109 -8.99 -17.74 -14.00
C GLY A 109 -8.18 -16.45 -13.85
N GLY A 110 -7.78 -15.82 -14.96
CA GLY A 110 -7.09 -14.53 -14.96
C GLY A 110 -7.96 -13.43 -14.37
N LEU A 111 -9.23 -13.33 -14.80
CA LEU A 111 -10.19 -12.38 -14.24
C LEU A 111 -10.43 -12.63 -12.75
N TRP A 112 -10.54 -13.88 -12.33
CA TRP A 112 -10.71 -14.27 -10.93
C TRP A 112 -9.51 -13.84 -10.07
N VAL A 113 -8.28 -14.12 -10.51
CA VAL A 113 -7.05 -13.67 -9.82
C VAL A 113 -7.03 -12.15 -9.71
N LEU A 114 -7.37 -11.45 -10.79
CA LEU A 114 -7.40 -10.00 -10.82
C LEU A 114 -8.47 -9.43 -9.88
N LEU A 115 -9.69 -9.95 -9.94
CA LEU A 115 -10.78 -9.61 -9.02
C LEU A 115 -10.38 -9.88 -7.56
N HIS A 116 -9.71 -11.00 -7.30
CA HIS A 116 -9.32 -11.38 -5.95
C HIS A 116 -8.25 -10.44 -5.38
N VAL A 117 -7.25 -10.08 -6.20
CA VAL A 117 -6.15 -9.19 -5.81
C VAL A 117 -6.62 -7.74 -5.66
N PHE A 118 -7.52 -7.26 -6.53
CA PHE A 118 -7.90 -5.85 -6.59
C PHE A 118 -9.22 -5.51 -5.88
N VAL A 119 -10.24 -6.37 -5.95
CA VAL A 119 -11.60 -6.09 -5.45
C VAL A 119 -11.83 -6.65 -4.05
N THR A 120 -11.57 -7.94 -3.82
CA THR A 120 -11.50 -8.48 -2.44
C THR A 120 -10.19 -8.12 -1.75
N GLY A 121 -9.50 -7.16 -2.35
CA GLY A 121 -8.13 -6.86 -2.08
C GLY A 121 -7.89 -6.26 -0.70
N PRO A 122 -6.73 -5.62 -0.58
CA PRO A 122 -6.04 -5.41 0.67
C PRO A 122 -6.77 -4.40 1.54
N ILE A 123 -6.98 -4.82 2.78
CA ILE A 123 -7.51 -3.95 3.82
C ILE A 123 -6.53 -2.80 4.05
N ARG A 124 -7.05 -1.58 4.04
CA ARG A 124 -6.33 -0.37 4.43
C ARG A 124 -7.05 0.26 5.60
N PHE A 125 -6.29 0.66 6.61
CA PHE A 125 -6.77 1.49 7.70
C PHE A 125 -6.30 2.91 7.41
N GLU A 126 -7.24 3.83 7.31
CA GLU A 126 -6.98 5.27 7.29
C GLU A 126 -7.34 5.78 8.69
N THR A 127 -6.34 6.25 9.43
CA THR A 127 -6.54 6.81 10.77
C THR A 127 -6.45 8.32 10.70
N ASP A 128 -7.40 8.95 11.39
CA ASP A 128 -7.48 10.37 11.63
C ASP A 128 -7.51 10.59 13.16
N ALA A 129 -7.38 11.83 13.61
CA ALA A 129 -7.52 12.21 15.01
C ALA A 129 -8.88 11.81 15.58
N GLN A 130 -9.94 11.82 14.75
CA GLN A 130 -11.32 11.60 15.20
C GLN A 130 -11.92 10.26 14.76
N SER A 131 -11.41 9.66 13.67
CA SER A 131 -12.04 8.49 13.06
C SER A 131 -11.02 7.50 12.52
N VAL A 132 -11.42 6.24 12.46
CA VAL A 132 -10.66 5.14 11.87
C VAL A 132 -11.52 4.55 10.77
N ARG A 133 -11.07 4.64 9.53
CA ARG A 133 -11.76 4.11 8.36
C ARG A 133 -11.10 2.83 7.88
N LEU A 134 -11.92 1.80 7.69
CA LEU A 134 -11.54 0.58 7.02
C LEU A 134 -11.91 0.66 5.55
N ARG A 135 -10.92 0.50 4.67
CA ARG A 135 -11.14 0.42 3.22
C ARG A 135 -10.74 -0.93 2.68
N ARG A 136 -11.59 -1.44 1.79
CA ARG A 136 -11.31 -2.62 0.97
C ARG A 136 -11.40 -2.21 -0.49
N GLY A 137 -10.25 -2.20 -1.18
CA GLY A 137 -10.16 -1.65 -2.54
C GLY A 137 -10.46 -0.15 -2.57
N LEU A 138 -11.50 0.25 -3.31
CA LEU A 138 -11.94 1.64 -3.44
C LEU A 138 -13.06 2.02 -2.44
N ARG A 139 -13.73 1.03 -1.83
CA ARG A 139 -14.89 1.23 -0.97
C ARG A 139 -14.46 1.36 0.50
N ILE A 140 -15.09 2.28 1.22
CA ILE A 140 -15.05 2.35 2.68
C ILE A 140 -16.03 1.29 3.18
N THR A 141 -15.54 0.33 3.94
CA THR A 141 -16.33 -0.79 4.46
C THR A 141 -16.89 -0.47 5.83
N ASN A 142 -16.06 0.11 6.70
CA ASN A 142 -16.45 0.53 8.05
C ASN A 142 -15.78 1.86 8.39
N GLU A 143 -16.42 2.64 9.25
CA GLU A 143 -15.88 3.88 9.81
C GLU A 143 -16.25 3.93 11.29
N TRP A 144 -15.26 4.08 12.15
CA TRP A 144 -15.42 4.11 13.60
C TRP A 144 -14.95 5.44 14.15
N GLN A 145 -15.68 5.98 15.14
CA GLN A 145 -15.21 7.14 15.89
C GLN A 145 -14.22 6.69 16.94
N ARG A 146 -13.05 7.34 16.96
CA ARG A 146 -11.93 6.94 17.81
C ARG A 146 -12.21 7.13 19.30
N ALA A 147 -13.04 8.12 19.65
CA ALA A 147 -13.41 8.41 21.05
C ALA A 147 -14.37 7.37 21.66
N SER A 148 -15.13 6.63 20.84
CA SER A 148 -16.19 5.71 21.29
C SER A 148 -15.94 4.25 20.89
N THR A 149 -14.78 3.97 20.30
CA THR A 149 -14.41 2.62 19.82
C THR A 149 -13.15 2.15 20.52
N GLU A 150 -13.23 1.01 21.17
CA GLU A 150 -12.09 0.31 21.72
C GLU A 150 -11.48 -0.61 20.65
N PHE A 151 -10.19 -0.44 20.37
CA PHE A 151 -9.46 -1.28 19.43
C PHE A 151 -8.60 -2.29 20.19
N ALA A 152 -8.91 -3.56 20.02
CA ALA A 152 -8.13 -4.67 20.55
C ALA A 152 -7.49 -5.50 19.42
N SER A 153 -6.45 -6.26 19.75
CA SER A 153 -5.82 -7.17 18.80
C SER A 153 -5.75 -8.59 19.34
N LEU A 154 -5.81 -9.57 18.44
CA LEU A 154 -5.54 -10.97 18.71
C LEU A 154 -4.51 -11.47 17.70
N VAL A 155 -3.43 -12.06 18.21
CA VAL A 155 -2.38 -12.66 17.39
C VAL A 155 -2.32 -14.15 17.71
N THR A 156 -2.87 -14.97 16.82
CA THR A 156 -2.83 -16.43 16.94
C THR A 156 -1.56 -16.94 16.29
N ARG A 157 -0.66 -17.54 17.07
CA ARG A 157 0.56 -18.18 16.55
C ARG A 157 0.25 -19.64 16.21
N GLN A 158 0.67 -20.06 15.03
CA GLN A 158 0.54 -21.43 14.55
C GLN A 158 1.90 -22.10 14.63
N SER A 159 1.92 -23.35 15.08
CA SER A 159 3.11 -24.19 15.11
C SER A 159 2.79 -25.59 14.59
N THR A 160 3.76 -26.22 13.94
CA THR A 160 3.67 -27.59 13.42
C THR A 160 4.86 -28.36 13.96
N ASN A 161 4.61 -29.41 14.74
CA ASN A 161 5.66 -30.17 15.43
C ASN A 161 6.59 -29.29 16.30
N GLY A 162 6.02 -28.28 16.97
CA GLY A 162 6.79 -27.33 17.79
C GLY A 162 7.55 -26.25 17.00
N ILE A 163 7.59 -26.33 15.67
CA ILE A 163 8.22 -25.31 14.82
C ILE A 163 7.18 -24.22 14.50
N PRO A 164 7.47 -22.93 14.73
CA PRO A 164 6.58 -21.84 14.37
C PRO A 164 6.31 -21.84 12.86
N SER A 165 5.06 -22.09 12.45
CA SER A 165 4.67 -22.20 11.04
C SER A 165 3.97 -20.94 10.53
N GLY A 166 3.41 -20.12 11.41
CA GLY A 166 2.78 -18.86 11.01
C GLY A 166 2.19 -18.07 12.15
N SER A 167 1.65 -16.90 11.83
CA SER A 167 0.85 -16.10 12.77
C SER A 167 -0.29 -15.43 12.03
N THR A 168 -1.51 -15.58 12.51
CA THR A 168 -2.69 -14.84 12.06
C THR A 168 -2.94 -13.68 13.01
N ARG A 169 -3.24 -12.50 12.45
CA ARG A 169 -3.52 -11.28 13.20
C ARG A 169 -4.93 -10.82 12.91
N THR A 170 -5.65 -10.44 13.95
CA THR A 170 -7.02 -9.98 13.89
C THR A 170 -7.15 -8.74 14.76
N ILE A 171 -7.90 -7.75 14.27
CA ILE A 171 -8.24 -6.53 15.01
C ILE A 171 -9.72 -6.60 15.35
N TYR A 172 -10.05 -6.29 16.59
CA TYR A 172 -11.43 -6.12 17.04
C TYR A 172 -11.69 -4.64 17.27
N ALA A 173 -12.71 -4.12 16.61
CA ALA A 173 -13.26 -2.80 16.92
C ALA A 173 -14.54 -3.03 17.73
N THR A 174 -14.51 -2.67 19.00
CA THR A 174 -15.65 -2.80 19.92
C THR A 174 -16.25 -1.41 20.14
N THR A 175 -17.51 -1.26 19.74
CA THR A 175 -18.33 -0.08 20.03
C THR A 175 -19.35 -0.43 21.11
N ALA A 176 -20.17 0.54 21.54
CA ALA A 176 -21.27 0.29 22.48
C ALA A 176 -22.32 -0.72 21.97
N HIS A 177 -22.40 -0.93 20.65
CA HIS A 177 -23.48 -1.71 20.02
C HIS A 177 -22.98 -3.00 19.35
N GLU A 178 -21.73 -3.02 18.91
CA GLU A 178 -21.20 -4.15 18.13
C GLU A 178 -19.70 -4.34 18.34
N ARG A 179 -19.26 -5.59 18.17
CA ARG A 179 -17.85 -5.96 18.06
C ARG A 179 -17.59 -6.49 16.66
N VAL A 180 -16.83 -5.75 15.87
CA VAL A 180 -16.49 -6.12 14.49
C VAL A 180 -15.11 -6.77 14.45
N GLU A 181 -15.06 -7.98 13.90
CA GLU A 181 -13.80 -8.69 13.65
C GLU A 181 -13.23 -8.31 12.28
N VAL A 182 -11.98 -7.83 12.27
CA VAL A 182 -11.27 -7.47 11.04
C VAL A 182 -10.01 -8.32 10.89
N PRO A 183 -10.00 -9.29 9.95
CA PRO A 183 -8.83 -10.14 9.74
C PRO A 183 -7.69 -9.36 9.09
N ALA A 184 -6.59 -9.15 9.82
CA ALA A 184 -5.40 -8.42 9.38
C ALA A 184 -4.32 -9.34 8.79
N ARG A 185 -4.72 -10.38 8.05
CA ARG A 185 -3.84 -11.46 7.51
C ARG A 185 -2.68 -10.94 6.67
N TRP A 186 -2.84 -9.76 6.08
CA TRP A 186 -1.89 -9.18 5.14
C TRP A 186 -0.95 -8.13 5.79
N PHE A 187 -1.09 -7.87 7.09
CA PHE A 187 -0.21 -6.99 7.83
C PHE A 187 0.98 -7.78 8.38
N GLY A 188 2.18 -7.34 7.99
CA GLY A 188 3.42 -7.79 8.63
C GLY A 188 3.50 -7.29 10.07
N THR A 189 4.31 -7.95 10.90
CA THR A 189 4.44 -7.65 12.34
C THR A 189 4.67 -6.17 12.62
N ALA A 190 5.65 -5.56 11.95
CA ALA A 190 5.99 -4.14 12.16
C ALA A 190 4.79 -3.22 11.88
N ARG A 191 4.21 -3.30 10.68
CA ARG A 191 3.05 -2.47 10.32
C ARG A 191 1.81 -2.72 11.17
N PHE A 192 1.63 -3.94 11.65
CA PHE A 192 0.55 -4.25 12.57
C PHE A 192 0.75 -3.56 13.91
N ASN A 193 1.97 -3.62 14.45
CA ASN A 193 2.32 -2.93 15.69
C ASN A 193 2.19 -1.41 15.55
N ASP A 194 2.65 -0.84 14.42
CA ASP A 194 2.51 0.59 14.14
C ASP A 194 1.03 1.01 14.11
N LEU A 195 0.19 0.21 13.44
CA LEU A 195 -1.25 0.44 13.41
C LEU A 195 -1.87 0.35 14.81
N MET A 196 -1.52 -0.68 15.61
CA MET A 196 -2.06 -0.82 16.96
C MET A 196 -1.60 0.29 17.90
N ALA A 197 -0.35 0.75 17.77
CA ALA A 197 0.16 1.90 18.50
C ALA A 197 -0.61 3.18 18.11
N ASP A 198 -0.91 3.34 16.83
CA ASP A 198 -1.69 4.48 16.34
C ASP A 198 -3.19 4.36 16.62
N LEU A 199 -3.71 3.18 16.95
CA LEU A 199 -5.09 2.97 17.40
C LEU A 199 -5.22 3.05 18.93
N ALA A 200 -4.12 3.04 19.66
CA ALA A 200 -4.12 3.20 21.10
C ALA A 200 -4.83 4.51 21.49
N PRO A 201 -5.52 4.53 22.65
CA PRO A 201 -6.15 5.73 23.15
C PRO A 201 -5.11 6.83 23.31
N LEU A 202 -5.41 8.03 22.79
CA LEU A 202 -4.55 9.20 22.89
C LEU A 202 -4.43 9.58 24.38
N SER A 203 -3.36 9.15 25.03
CA SER A 203 -2.99 9.66 26.35
C SER A 203 -2.72 11.16 26.22
N ALA A 204 -3.21 11.94 27.20
CA ALA A 204 -3.12 13.39 27.18
C ALA A 204 -1.67 13.87 26.96
N GLU A 205 -1.56 14.87 26.09
CA GLU A 205 -0.38 15.37 25.39
C GLU A 205 0.73 15.88 26.34
N ALA A 206 1.99 15.54 26.07
CA ALA A 206 3.15 16.10 26.76
C ALA A 206 3.51 17.48 26.17
N PRO A 207 3.98 18.45 26.98
CA PRO A 207 4.14 19.84 26.56
C PRO A 207 5.31 20.04 25.58
N SER A 208 5.07 20.85 24.55
CA SER A 208 6.07 21.31 23.58
C SER A 208 6.85 22.51 24.15
N MET A 209 8.18 22.41 24.19
CA MET A 209 9.07 23.55 24.43
C MET A 209 9.75 23.95 23.12
N THR A 210 9.69 25.24 22.80
CA THR A 210 10.48 25.90 21.76
C THR A 210 11.45 26.88 22.43
N LEU A 211 12.77 26.72 22.24
CA LEU A 211 13.71 27.85 22.32
C LEU A 211 15.09 27.51 21.72
N GLY A 212 15.49 28.27 20.70
CA GLY A 212 16.88 28.71 20.47
C GLY A 212 17.98 27.69 20.16
N GLU A 213 17.67 26.46 19.75
CA GLU A 213 18.71 25.48 19.41
C GLU A 213 19.28 25.67 18.00
N ARG A 214 20.60 25.59 17.88
CA ARG A 214 21.29 25.46 16.59
C ARG A 214 20.82 24.16 15.92
N SER A 215 19.86 24.30 15.01
CA SER A 215 19.37 23.22 14.16
C SER A 215 20.22 23.14 12.91
N HIS A 216 20.74 21.95 12.64
CA HIS A 216 21.36 21.65 11.36
C HIS A 216 20.43 20.76 10.56
N THR A 217 20.06 21.21 9.36
CA THR A 217 19.16 20.49 8.47
C THR A 217 19.94 19.92 7.30
N PHE A 218 19.83 18.61 7.13
CA PHE A 218 20.35 17.87 6.00
C PHE A 218 19.23 17.67 4.99
N GLU A 219 19.45 18.07 3.75
CA GLU A 219 18.52 17.80 2.66
C GLU A 219 18.89 16.48 1.98
N LEU A 220 17.87 15.64 1.74
CA LEU A 220 18.00 14.44 0.94
C LEU A 220 17.32 14.73 -0.38
N ASP A 221 17.97 14.39 -1.49
CA ASP A 221 17.33 14.45 -2.80
C ASP A 221 16.70 13.09 -3.14
N PRO A 222 15.39 12.87 -2.84
CA PRO A 222 14.73 11.63 -3.21
C PRO A 222 14.65 11.44 -4.73
N SER A 223 14.88 12.49 -5.53
CA SER A 223 14.87 12.43 -6.98
C SER A 223 16.08 11.70 -7.55
N ALA A 224 17.26 11.82 -6.91
CA ALA A 224 18.46 11.04 -7.24
C ALA A 224 18.23 9.51 -7.12
N SER A 225 17.39 9.09 -6.17
CA SER A 225 17.02 7.68 -5.98
C SER A 225 16.13 7.11 -7.10
N ARG A 226 15.50 7.97 -7.92
CA ARG A 226 14.44 7.56 -8.85
C ARG A 226 14.95 6.84 -10.10
N LEU A 227 16.26 6.86 -10.40
CA LEU A 227 16.71 6.63 -11.77
C LEU A 227 17.43 5.31 -12.10
N GLN A 228 18.07 4.57 -11.18
CA GLN A 228 19.04 3.55 -11.66
C GLN A 228 18.84 2.08 -11.26
N GLY A 229 18.46 1.71 -10.03
CA GLY A 229 18.48 0.28 -9.64
C GLY A 229 17.20 -0.52 -9.96
N THR A 230 16.06 -0.06 -9.43
CA THR A 230 14.80 -0.83 -9.47
C THR A 230 14.01 -0.62 -10.75
N ARG A 231 14.17 0.53 -11.43
CA ARG A 231 13.53 0.74 -12.74
C ARG A 231 14.23 -0.05 -13.83
N ARG A 232 15.57 -0.13 -13.85
CA ARG A 232 16.30 -0.92 -14.86
C ARG A 232 16.04 -2.41 -14.73
N SER A 233 16.11 -2.98 -13.52
CA SER A 233 15.81 -4.41 -13.32
C SER A 233 14.37 -4.76 -13.69
N VAL A 234 13.40 -3.93 -13.30
CA VAL A 234 12.01 -4.10 -13.74
C VAL A 234 11.88 -3.96 -15.25
N VAL A 235 12.42 -2.90 -15.85
CA VAL A 235 12.37 -2.69 -17.32
C VAL A 235 13.07 -3.83 -18.07
N ILE A 236 14.18 -4.38 -17.56
CA ILE A 236 14.89 -5.51 -18.16
C ILE A 236 14.05 -6.79 -18.08
N VAL A 237 13.43 -7.09 -16.93
CA VAL A 237 12.55 -8.28 -16.79
C VAL A 237 11.30 -8.14 -17.67
N VAL A 238 10.75 -6.93 -17.74
CA VAL A 238 9.62 -6.57 -18.61
C VAL A 238 9.99 -6.73 -20.08
N LEU A 239 11.13 -6.18 -20.50
CA LEU A 239 11.63 -6.24 -21.87
C LEU A 239 12.00 -7.66 -22.26
N ALA A 240 12.64 -8.43 -21.37
CA ALA A 240 12.96 -9.83 -21.59
C ALA A 240 11.70 -10.69 -21.71
N GLY A 241 10.71 -10.48 -20.85
CA GLY A 241 9.41 -11.17 -20.95
C GLY A 241 8.66 -10.84 -22.24
N PHE A 242 8.68 -9.56 -22.64
CA PHE A 242 8.11 -9.12 -23.92
C PHE A 242 8.86 -9.72 -25.11
N LEU A 243 10.19 -9.66 -25.14
CA LEU A 243 11.01 -10.24 -26.20
C LEU A 243 10.88 -11.77 -26.30
N LEU A 244 10.76 -12.47 -25.17
CA LEU A 244 10.46 -13.91 -25.14
C LEU A 244 9.08 -14.20 -25.73
N SER A 245 8.06 -13.41 -25.37
CA SER A 245 6.73 -13.57 -25.95
C SER A 245 6.75 -13.29 -27.45
N LEU A 246 7.45 -12.25 -27.90
CA LEU A 246 7.60 -11.88 -29.31
C LEU A 246 8.37 -12.94 -30.10
N GLY A 247 9.44 -13.50 -29.52
CA GLY A 247 10.21 -14.60 -30.09
C GLY A 247 9.38 -15.87 -30.22
N ALA A 248 8.53 -16.18 -29.25
CA ALA A 248 7.58 -17.29 -29.35
C ALA A 248 6.58 -17.07 -30.50
N VAL A 249 6.03 -15.86 -30.65
CA VAL A 249 5.14 -15.52 -31.78
C VAL A 249 5.84 -15.70 -33.11
N ALA A 250 7.04 -15.11 -33.25
CA ALA A 250 7.81 -15.13 -34.49
C ALA A 250 8.26 -16.54 -34.85
N PHE A 251 8.67 -17.35 -33.87
CA PHE A 251 8.98 -18.76 -34.08
C PHE A 251 7.76 -19.50 -34.65
N PHE A 252 6.59 -19.38 -34.02
CA PHE A 252 5.36 -20.03 -34.50
C PHE A 252 4.96 -19.58 -35.90
N LEU A 253 5.05 -18.28 -36.21
CA LEU A 253 4.74 -17.74 -37.54
C LEU A 253 5.69 -18.24 -38.63
N VAL A 254 6.96 -18.48 -38.30
CA VAL A 254 7.98 -18.94 -39.26
C VAL A 254 7.94 -20.46 -39.44
N THR A 255 7.73 -21.22 -38.37
CA THR A 255 7.73 -22.68 -38.45
C THR A 255 6.44 -23.24 -39.03
N ASP A 256 5.32 -22.54 -38.90
CA ASP A 256 4.06 -22.95 -39.50
C ASP A 256 3.17 -21.73 -39.81
N PRO A 257 3.17 -21.20 -41.04
CA PRO A 257 2.36 -20.04 -41.41
C PRO A 257 0.85 -20.33 -41.44
N PHE A 258 0.46 -21.61 -41.36
CA PHE A 258 -0.93 -22.05 -41.12
C PHE A 258 -1.18 -22.40 -39.65
N ALA A 259 -0.27 -21.99 -38.74
CA ALA A 259 -0.39 -22.21 -37.31
C ALA A 259 -1.82 -21.92 -36.87
N ASP A 260 -2.43 -23.00 -36.40
CA ASP A 260 -3.79 -23.12 -35.91
C ASP A 260 -4.15 -21.83 -35.15
N PRO A 261 -5.24 -21.10 -35.47
CA PRO A 261 -5.62 -19.81 -34.84
C PRO A 261 -5.53 -19.81 -33.29
N VAL A 262 -5.59 -21.01 -32.71
CA VAL A 262 -5.18 -21.41 -31.36
C VAL A 262 -3.87 -20.82 -30.87
N ALA A 263 -2.78 -20.99 -31.63
CA ALA A 263 -1.45 -20.53 -31.26
C ALA A 263 -1.45 -19.01 -31.15
N LEU A 264 -2.16 -18.33 -32.04
CA LEU A 264 -2.25 -16.88 -32.08
C LEU A 264 -3.08 -16.33 -30.90
N VAL A 265 -4.19 -16.98 -30.55
CA VAL A 265 -5.00 -16.63 -29.37
C VAL A 265 -4.24 -16.89 -28.07
N PHE A 266 -3.53 -18.00 -27.97
CA PHE A 266 -2.72 -18.33 -26.80
C PHE A 266 -1.59 -17.32 -26.59
N VAL A 267 -0.89 -17.00 -27.68
CA VAL A 267 0.14 -15.95 -27.73
C VAL A 267 -0.41 -14.59 -27.29
N ALA A 268 -1.56 -14.19 -27.81
CA ALA A 268 -2.19 -12.92 -27.46
C ALA A 268 -2.58 -12.88 -25.97
N ALA A 269 -3.14 -13.98 -25.43
CA ALA A 269 -3.50 -14.09 -24.03
C ALA A 269 -2.27 -14.00 -23.10
N VAL A 270 -1.18 -14.68 -23.46
CA VAL A 270 0.10 -14.61 -22.72
C VAL A 270 0.68 -13.20 -22.79
N GLY A 271 0.67 -12.55 -23.97
CA GLY A 271 1.15 -11.19 -24.14
C GLY A 271 0.39 -10.17 -23.27
N ILE A 272 -0.94 -10.28 -23.21
CA ILE A 272 -1.78 -9.43 -22.36
C ILE A 272 -1.47 -9.66 -20.87
N LEU A 273 -1.31 -10.93 -20.45
CA LEU A 273 -0.97 -11.26 -19.07
C LEU A 273 0.39 -10.67 -18.67
N VAL A 274 1.41 -10.80 -19.53
CA VAL A 274 2.73 -10.21 -19.31
C VAL A 274 2.63 -8.69 -19.20
N ALA A 275 1.94 -8.03 -20.15
CA ALA A 275 1.76 -6.57 -20.12
C ALA A 275 1.07 -6.08 -18.84
N LEU A 276 0.11 -6.85 -18.31
CA LEU A 276 -0.57 -6.51 -17.06
C LEU A 276 0.34 -6.64 -15.84
N VAL A 277 1.14 -7.71 -15.77
CA VAL A 277 2.15 -7.91 -14.71
C VAL A 277 3.15 -6.75 -14.71
N VAL A 278 3.63 -6.37 -15.89
CA VAL A 278 4.55 -5.24 -16.11
C VAL A 278 3.97 -3.95 -15.53
N LEU A 279 2.73 -3.62 -15.87
CA LEU A 279 2.06 -2.40 -15.42
C LEU A 279 1.91 -2.36 -13.89
N ILE A 280 1.62 -3.51 -13.27
CA ILE A 280 1.50 -3.66 -11.82
C ILE A 280 2.86 -3.45 -11.13
N VAL A 281 3.92 -4.06 -11.65
CA VAL A 281 5.28 -3.91 -11.07
C VAL A 281 5.74 -2.46 -11.16
N VAL A 282 5.49 -1.77 -12.29
CA VAL A 282 5.79 -0.33 -12.44
C VAL A 282 4.99 0.51 -11.45
N ALA A 283 3.70 0.24 -11.28
CA ALA A 283 2.84 0.94 -10.33
C ALA A 283 3.27 0.73 -8.87
N VAL A 284 3.73 -0.47 -8.53
CA VAL A 284 4.26 -0.80 -7.19
C VAL A 284 5.63 -0.15 -6.95
N GLY A 285 6.51 -0.18 -7.95
CA GLY A 285 7.84 0.45 -7.88
C GLY A 285 7.76 1.95 -7.61
N ARG A 286 6.76 2.63 -8.19
CA ARG A 286 6.49 4.06 -7.92
C ARG A 286 6.19 4.36 -6.45
N ARG A 287 5.61 3.42 -5.69
CA ARG A 287 5.22 3.64 -4.28
C ARG A 287 6.37 3.49 -3.29
N ARG A 288 7.42 2.72 -3.59
CA ARG A 288 8.57 2.54 -2.68
C ARG A 288 9.44 3.79 -2.56
N ALA A 289 9.44 4.66 -3.58
CA ALA A 289 10.15 5.93 -3.56
C ALA A 289 9.51 7.00 -2.63
N ALA A 290 8.32 6.73 -2.07
CA ALA A 290 7.61 7.65 -1.18
C ALA A 290 7.99 7.49 0.31
N GLY A 291 8.98 6.65 0.63
CA GLY A 291 9.42 6.37 2.00
C GLY A 291 10.74 7.02 2.40
N ILE A 292 11.36 7.82 1.52
CA ILE A 292 12.61 8.54 1.80
C ILE A 292 12.24 9.92 2.34
N PRO A 293 12.70 10.31 3.55
CA PRO A 293 12.47 11.65 4.07
C PRO A 293 13.21 12.67 3.20
N ARG A 294 12.65 13.87 3.03
CA ARG A 294 13.27 14.94 2.23
C ARG A 294 14.31 15.73 3.00
N SER A 295 14.15 15.80 4.31
CA SER A 295 15.06 16.50 5.18
C SER A 295 15.15 15.76 6.51
N ILE A 296 16.31 15.86 7.14
CA ILE A 296 16.55 15.42 8.50
C ILE A 296 17.20 16.60 9.21
N SER A 297 16.55 17.11 10.25
CA SER A 297 17.17 18.14 11.08
C SER A 297 17.55 17.57 12.44
N VAL A 298 18.74 17.96 12.89
CA VAL A 298 19.32 17.53 14.15
C VAL A 298 19.46 18.76 15.02
N THR A 299 18.84 18.71 16.20
CA THR A 299 19.05 19.66 17.29
C THR A 299 19.63 18.92 18.49
N THR A 300 20.05 19.63 19.54
CA THR A 300 20.52 19.10 20.84
C THR A 300 19.45 18.37 21.65
N SER A 301 18.17 18.65 21.44
CA SER A 301 17.05 18.01 22.15
C SER A 301 16.20 17.11 21.26
N THR A 302 16.24 17.31 19.94
CA THR A 302 15.37 16.63 18.98
C THR A 302 16.09 16.15 17.72
N LEU A 303 15.56 15.08 17.17
CA LEU A 303 15.83 14.60 15.83
C LEU A 303 14.53 14.71 15.02
N GLN A 304 14.49 15.59 14.03
CA GLN A 304 13.35 15.71 13.13
C GLN A 304 13.64 14.96 11.83
N VAL A 305 12.75 14.04 11.45
CA VAL A 305 12.84 13.27 10.20
C VAL A 305 11.63 13.59 9.34
N GLY A 306 11.82 14.44 8.32
CA GLY A 306 10.73 15.06 7.57
C GLY A 306 9.82 15.88 8.48
N ASP A 307 8.56 15.45 8.61
CA ASP A 307 7.56 16.14 9.44
C ASP A 307 7.46 15.59 10.87
N GLN A 308 8.26 14.58 11.23
CA GLN A 308 8.19 13.94 12.54
C GLN A 308 9.30 14.44 13.44
N VAL A 309 8.95 15.06 14.56
CA VAL A 309 9.88 15.49 15.61
C VAL A 309 10.00 14.39 16.66
N LEU A 310 11.22 13.96 16.96
CA LEU A 310 11.52 12.92 17.94
C LEU A 310 12.42 13.51 19.03
N TYR A 311 12.03 13.40 20.28
CA TYR A 311 12.82 13.93 21.41
C TYR A 311 13.78 12.87 21.93
N TYR A 312 15.07 13.19 22.11
CA TYR A 312 16.05 12.19 22.58
C TYR A 312 15.69 11.57 23.93
N SER A 313 14.99 12.33 24.79
CA SER A 313 14.49 11.84 26.08
C SER A 313 13.48 10.69 25.95
N GLN A 314 12.83 10.55 24.80
CA GLN A 314 11.87 9.49 24.50
C GLN A 314 12.50 8.33 23.72
N LEU A 315 13.77 8.46 23.31
CA LEU A 315 14.46 7.47 22.50
C LEU A 315 15.33 6.56 23.36
N ALA A 316 15.14 5.25 23.20
CA ALA A 316 16.01 4.24 23.79
C ALA A 316 17.32 4.11 22.99
N SER A 317 17.23 4.15 21.66
CA SER A 317 18.40 4.15 20.79
C SER A 317 18.10 4.65 19.38
N ILE A 318 19.12 5.15 18.71
CA ILE A 318 19.11 5.50 17.29
C ILE A 318 20.14 4.62 16.60
N GLU A 319 19.68 3.73 15.74
CA GLU A 319 20.51 2.78 15.01
C GLU A 319 20.74 3.27 13.57
N LEU A 320 22.01 3.37 13.19
CA LEU A 320 22.45 3.85 11.88
C LEU A 320 23.30 2.80 11.16
N THR A 321 23.20 2.75 9.84
CA THR A 321 24.17 2.01 9.02
C THR A 321 25.53 2.73 9.09
N PRO A 322 26.66 2.05 9.37
CA PRO A 322 27.93 2.76 9.44
C PRO A 322 28.31 3.38 8.08
N PRO A 323 28.95 4.57 8.06
CA PRO A 323 29.27 5.29 6.83
C PRO A 323 30.24 4.53 5.92
N SER A 324 31.05 3.63 6.49
CA SER A 324 31.98 2.74 5.78
C SER A 324 31.29 1.64 4.96
N TYR A 325 30.03 1.31 5.26
CA TYR A 325 29.29 0.30 4.51
C TYR A 325 28.67 0.91 3.26
N SER A 326 29.29 0.65 2.12
CA SER A 326 28.94 1.31 0.88
C SER A 326 28.04 0.48 -0.06
N GLY A 327 27.89 -0.82 0.20
CA GLY A 327 27.07 -1.75 -0.60
C GLY A 327 25.66 -2.02 -0.07
N ARG A 328 25.29 -1.46 1.09
CA ARG A 328 23.96 -1.66 1.72
C ARG A 328 23.11 -0.40 1.63
N THR A 329 21.79 -0.57 1.75
CA THR A 329 20.88 0.57 1.89
C THR A 329 21.11 1.23 3.23
N ARG A 330 21.39 2.54 3.23
CA ARG A 330 21.51 3.35 4.45
C ARG A 330 20.15 3.46 5.10
N ARG A 331 20.12 3.22 6.40
CA ARG A 331 18.90 3.20 7.19
C ARG A 331 19.13 3.94 8.50
N LEU A 332 18.13 4.72 8.88
CA LEU A 332 17.99 5.32 10.20
C LEU A 332 16.85 4.59 10.90
N THR A 333 17.14 3.90 11.99
CA THR A 333 16.11 3.24 12.78
C THR A 333 16.09 3.84 14.16
N VAL A 334 14.93 4.36 14.54
CA VAL A 334 14.72 4.99 15.84
C VAL A 334 13.94 4.02 16.71
N VAL A 335 14.47 3.74 17.90
CA VAL A 335 13.85 2.90 18.92
C VAL A 335 13.44 3.80 20.07
N GLU A 336 12.15 3.92 20.33
CA GLU A 336 11.59 4.68 21.44
C GLU A 336 11.70 3.88 22.76
N ASN A 337 11.65 4.55 23.91
CA ASN A 337 11.66 3.92 25.24
C ASN A 337 10.52 2.91 25.44
N GLY A 338 9.40 3.07 24.72
CA GLY A 338 8.30 2.10 24.67
C GLY A 338 8.57 0.86 23.81
N GLY A 339 9.74 0.75 23.18
CA GLY A 339 10.11 -0.37 22.29
C GLY A 339 9.61 -0.24 20.85
N THR A 340 8.88 0.82 20.52
CA THR A 340 8.47 1.13 19.14
C THR A 340 9.70 1.38 18.27
N ARG A 341 9.80 0.69 17.14
CA ARG A 341 10.94 0.78 16.22
C ARG A 341 10.49 1.33 14.88
N THR A 342 10.83 2.58 14.60
CA THR A 342 10.49 3.27 13.34
C THR A 342 11.72 3.32 12.44
N SER A 343 11.61 2.82 11.20
CA SER A 343 12.75 2.73 10.29
C SER A 343 12.55 3.58 9.04
N TYR A 344 13.50 4.48 8.79
CA TYR A 344 13.56 5.38 7.65
C TYR A 344 14.65 4.93 6.68
N SER A 345 14.30 4.79 5.41
CA SER A 345 15.26 4.49 4.34
C SER A 345 15.92 5.78 3.88
N LEU A 346 17.23 5.87 3.99
CA LEU A 346 18.02 7.04 3.58
C LEU A 346 18.59 6.90 2.16
N GLY A 347 18.30 5.77 1.50
CA GLY A 347 18.72 5.48 0.13
C GLY A 347 19.89 4.49 0.07
N PRO A 348 20.34 4.13 -1.14
CA PRO A 348 21.50 3.27 -1.34
C PRO A 348 22.80 3.94 -0.83
N GLY A 349 23.75 3.13 -0.36
CA GLY A 349 25.10 3.58 -0.03
C GLY A 349 25.90 4.05 -1.25
N ALA A 350 26.96 4.82 -1.00
CA ALA A 350 27.72 5.53 -2.03
C ALA A 350 28.43 4.65 -3.08
N SER A 351 28.62 3.33 -2.85
CA SER A 351 29.31 2.46 -3.81
C SER A 351 28.39 1.76 -4.81
N VAL A 352 27.08 1.92 -4.71
CA VAL A 352 26.16 1.38 -5.71
C VAL A 352 26.04 2.39 -6.85
N VAL A 353 26.90 2.25 -7.86
CA VAL A 353 26.91 2.96 -9.17
C VAL A 353 25.73 3.92 -9.36
N GLY A 354 25.87 5.16 -8.87
CA GLY A 354 24.82 6.17 -8.87
C GLY A 354 25.14 7.35 -7.94
N VAL A 355 24.42 8.45 -8.12
CA VAL A 355 24.50 9.65 -7.25
C VAL A 355 23.96 9.29 -5.87
N PRO A 356 24.71 9.52 -4.77
CA PRO A 356 24.23 9.23 -3.43
C PRO A 356 22.98 10.06 -3.12
N VAL A 357 21.92 9.41 -2.64
CA VAL A 357 20.65 10.07 -2.25
C VAL A 357 20.83 10.99 -1.04
N PHE A 358 21.83 10.67 -0.22
CA PHE A 358 22.21 11.43 0.95
C PHE A 358 23.73 11.59 0.91
N GLU A 359 24.19 12.68 0.29
CA GLU A 359 25.61 12.97 0.08
C GLU A 359 26.33 13.16 1.42
N ASP A 360 25.74 13.97 2.30
CA ASP A 360 26.29 14.36 3.60
C ASP A 360 26.05 13.33 4.71
N TYR A 361 25.92 12.04 4.37
CA TYR A 361 25.58 11.02 5.35
C TYR A 361 26.64 10.85 6.45
N ALA A 362 27.92 10.96 6.09
CA ALA A 362 29.01 10.86 7.06
C ALA A 362 28.96 12.01 8.08
N ASP A 363 28.71 13.23 7.59
CA ASP A 363 28.59 14.43 8.42
C ASP A 363 27.36 14.37 9.31
N PHE A 364 26.24 13.84 8.80
CA PHE A 364 25.05 13.56 9.60
C PHE A 364 25.32 12.58 10.74
N VAL A 365 26.03 11.48 10.47
CA VAL A 365 26.38 10.48 11.50
C VAL A 365 27.30 11.09 12.57
N ASP A 366 28.31 11.86 12.15
CA ASP A 366 29.23 12.54 13.08
C ASP A 366 28.50 13.58 13.92
N MET A 367 27.68 14.42 13.30
CA MET A 367 26.86 15.41 14.00
C MET A 367 25.92 14.75 15.00
N LEU A 368 25.21 13.68 14.62
CA LEU A 368 24.33 12.98 15.54
C LEU A 368 25.11 12.38 16.71
N GLY A 369 26.32 11.85 16.47
CA GLY A 369 27.20 11.33 17.51
C GLY A 369 27.68 12.39 18.51
N ARG A 370 27.82 13.65 18.08
CA ARG A 370 28.19 14.78 18.95
C ARG A 370 27.02 15.35 19.75
N VAL A 371 25.84 15.36 19.14
CA VAL A 371 24.68 16.10 19.63
C VAL A 371 23.74 15.23 20.47
N ALA A 372 23.61 13.95 20.12
CA ALA A 372 22.76 13.03 20.86
C ALA A 372 23.39 12.64 22.21
N PRO A 373 22.57 12.31 23.23
CA PRO A 373 23.07 11.82 24.50
C PRO A 373 23.93 10.56 24.35
N ALA A 374 24.96 10.43 25.18
CA ALA A 374 25.88 9.29 25.15
C ALA A 374 25.12 7.96 25.28
N GLY A 375 25.41 7.01 24.38
CA GLY A 375 24.82 5.67 24.38
C GLY A 375 23.49 5.53 23.63
N VAL A 376 22.87 6.63 23.19
CA VAL A 376 21.66 6.61 22.35
C VAL A 376 22.00 6.18 20.93
N VAL A 377 23.07 6.72 20.34
CA VAL A 377 23.47 6.40 18.96
C VAL A 377 24.21 5.06 18.91
N ARG A 378 23.77 4.16 18.03
CA ARG A 378 24.34 2.83 17.81
C ARG A 378 24.46 2.56 16.31
N PHE A 379 25.40 1.67 15.97
CA PHE A 379 25.55 1.21 14.60
C PHE A 379 24.85 -0.14 14.41
N ASP A 380 24.01 -0.23 13.37
CA ASP A 380 23.41 -1.50 12.94
C ASP A 380 24.44 -2.29 12.13
N LEU A 381 25.08 -3.27 12.78
CA LEU A 381 26.08 -4.14 12.17
C LEU A 381 25.45 -5.39 11.50
N ARG A 382 24.12 -5.54 11.51
CA ARG A 382 23.42 -6.72 11.00
C ARG A 382 23.32 -6.73 9.48
#